data_AF-A0A485AT63-F1
#
_entry.id   AF-A0A485AT63-F1
#
_cell.length_a   1.000
_cell.length_b   1.000
_cell.length_c   1.000
_cell.angle_alpha   90.00
_cell.angle_beta   90.00
_cell.angle_gamma   90.00
#
_symmetry.space_group_name_H-M   'P 1'
#
loop_
_entity.id
_entity.type
_entity.pdbx_description
1 polymer ?
#
loop_
_entity_poly.entity_id
_entity_poly.type
_entity_poly.pdbx_seq_one_letter_code
_entity_poly.pdbx_strand_id
1 'polypeptide(L)'
;MRPKPTLRRRRPPKRGITLKIADGQQKQENQIKAVRSFIAQGVDAIFIAPVVATGWEPVLKEAKEAKIPVFLLDRSIDCQR
;
A
#
# COMPACT_ATOMS: atom_id res chain seq x y z
N MET A 1 -17.70 -21.09 16.23
CA MET A 1 -17.21 -20.41 15.02
C MET A 1 -17.07 -18.92 15.33
N ARG A 2 -15.86 -18.45 15.70
CA ARG A 2 -15.65 -17.04 16.10
C ARG A 2 -15.45 -16.19 14.84
N PRO A 3 -16.17 -15.08 14.64
CA PRO A 3 -15.96 -14.22 13.49
C PRO A 3 -14.58 -13.56 13.58
N LYS A 4 -13.81 -13.61 12.49
CA LYS A 4 -12.53 -12.90 12.38
C LYS A 4 -12.81 -11.40 12.44
N PRO A 5 -12.12 -10.60 13.29
CA PRO A 5 -12.35 -9.17 13.33
C PRO A 5 -11.77 -8.55 12.06
N THR A 6 -12.63 -8.19 11.11
CA THR A 6 -12.27 -7.31 10.00
C THR A 6 -12.01 -5.94 10.59
N LEU A 7 -10.73 -5.52 10.67
CA LEU A 7 -10.32 -4.25 11.27
C LEU A 7 -10.80 -3.08 10.39
N ARG A 8 -12.05 -2.64 10.58
CA ARG A 8 -12.59 -1.41 9.99
C ARG A 8 -12.34 -0.25 10.96
N ARG A 9 -11.16 0.36 10.93
CA ARG A 9 -10.85 1.51 11.80
C ARG A 9 -11.22 2.83 11.12
N ARG A 10 -12.45 3.30 11.38
CA ARG A 10 -12.84 4.71 11.20
C ARG A 10 -12.57 5.47 12.50
N ARG A 11 -11.67 6.46 12.44
CA ARG A 11 -11.62 7.64 13.33
C ARG A 11 -10.52 8.59 12.83
N PRO A 12 -10.83 9.75 12.24
CA PRO A 12 -9.83 10.79 11.99
C PRO A 12 -9.84 11.81 13.14
N PRO A 13 -8.67 12.15 13.72
CA PRO A 13 -8.51 13.45 14.33
C PRO A 13 -7.43 14.27 13.60
N LYS A 14 -7.85 15.47 13.15
CA LYS A 14 -7.06 16.72 12.99
C LYS A 14 -6.29 17.05 11.71
N ARG A 15 -6.23 16.20 10.69
CA ARG A 15 -5.85 16.61 9.31
C ARG A 15 -6.69 15.80 8.32
N GLY A 16 -7.31 16.44 7.33
CA GLY A 16 -8.25 15.82 6.37
C GLY A 16 -7.60 14.84 5.40
N ILE A 17 -6.90 13.82 5.91
CA ILE A 17 -6.18 12.83 5.14
C ILE A 17 -7.02 11.55 5.08
N THR A 18 -7.28 11.06 3.87
CA THR A 18 -7.97 9.80 3.65
C THR A 18 -6.95 8.70 3.39
N LEU A 19 -6.77 7.79 4.35
CA LEU A 19 -5.90 6.64 4.17
C LEU A 19 -6.67 5.47 3.55
N LYS A 20 -6.22 5.01 2.38
CA LYS A 20 -6.68 3.77 1.75
C LYS A 20 -5.62 2.69 1.94
N ILE A 21 -6.01 1.52 2.41
CA ILE A 21 -5.11 0.41 2.73
C ILE A 21 -5.51 -0.80 1.90
N ALA A 22 -4.53 -1.45 1.28
CA ALA A 22 -4.69 -2.72 0.60
C ALA A 22 -3.70 -3.74 1.18
N ASP A 23 -4.20 -4.91 1.56
CA ASP A 23 -3.38 -6.03 2.02
C ASP A 23 -2.92 -6.88 0.84
N GLY A 24 -1.62 -6.90 0.58
CA GLY A 24 -1.01 -7.69 -0.49
C GLY A 24 -0.94 -9.19 -0.20
N GLN A 25 -1.29 -9.65 1.01
CA GLN A 25 -1.26 -11.06 1.42
C GLN A 25 0.08 -11.76 1.14
N GLN A 26 1.20 -11.05 1.32
CA GLN A 26 2.56 -11.54 1.02
C GLN A 26 2.80 -11.96 -0.44
N LYS A 27 1.94 -11.52 -1.38
CA LYS A 27 2.06 -11.82 -2.80
C LYS A 27 2.35 -10.56 -3.60
N GLN A 28 3.38 -10.61 -4.44
CA GLN A 28 3.77 -9.48 -5.27
C GLN A 28 2.63 -9.08 -6.22
N GLU A 29 1.94 -10.05 -6.82
CA GLU A 29 0.89 -9.80 -7.80
C GLU A 29 -0.27 -9.01 -7.18
N ASN A 30 -0.58 -9.30 -5.92
CA ASN A 30 -1.62 -8.59 -5.17
C ASN A 30 -1.19 -7.16 -4.84
N GLN A 31 0.08 -6.94 -4.49
CA GLN A 31 0.61 -5.61 -4.27
C GLN A 31 0.61 -4.78 -5.57
N ILE A 32 1.01 -5.35 -6.70
CA ILE A 32 0.96 -4.66 -8.01
C ILE A 32 -0.49 -4.28 -8.37
N LYS A 33 -1.45 -5.19 -8.17
CA LYS A 33 -2.89 -4.90 -8.38
C LYS A 33 -3.37 -3.75 -7.49
N ALA A 34 -2.95 -3.73 -6.24
CA ALA A 34 -3.28 -2.64 -5.32
C ALA A 34 -2.72 -1.29 -5.78
N VAL A 35 -1.44 -1.25 -6.19
CA VAL A 35 -0.81 -0.03 -6.71
C VAL A 35 -1.56 0.48 -7.94
N ARG A 36 -1.87 -0.38 -8.92
CA ARG A 36 -2.68 0.01 -10.10
C ARG A 36 -4.06 0.53 -9.72
N SER A 37 -4.71 -0.09 -8.75
CA SER A 37 -6.00 0.39 -8.23
C SER A 37 -5.87 1.78 -7.60
N PHE A 38 -4.78 2.05 -6.87
CA PHE A 38 -4.54 3.37 -6.28
C PHE A 38 -4.20 4.43 -7.33
N ILE A 39 -3.43 4.07 -8.37
CA ILE A 39 -3.18 4.95 -9.52
C ILE A 39 -4.51 5.32 -10.20
N ALA A 40 -5.36 4.34 -10.50
CA ALA A 40 -6.66 4.57 -11.12
C ALA A 40 -7.62 5.41 -10.27
N GLN A 41 -7.47 5.34 -8.94
CA GLN A 41 -8.24 6.16 -8.00
C GLN A 41 -7.71 7.58 -7.84
N GLY A 42 -6.57 7.92 -8.45
CA GLY A 42 -5.96 9.24 -8.39
C GLY A 42 -5.53 9.63 -6.96
N VAL A 43 -4.91 8.70 -6.22
CA VAL A 43 -4.39 9.03 -4.88
C VAL A 43 -3.20 9.99 -4.96
N ASP A 44 -3.01 10.81 -3.93
CA ASP A 44 -1.93 11.81 -3.90
C ASP A 44 -0.53 11.20 -3.71
N ALA A 45 -0.44 10.02 -3.06
CA ALA A 45 0.81 9.32 -2.82
C ALA A 45 0.55 7.83 -2.54
N ILE A 46 1.55 6.99 -2.84
CA ILE A 46 1.50 5.55 -2.57
C ILE A 46 2.69 5.17 -1.69
N PHE A 47 2.41 4.43 -0.61
CA PHE A 47 3.42 3.83 0.24
C PHE A 47 3.37 2.32 0.08
N ILE A 48 4.51 1.68 -0.15
CA ILE A 48 4.58 0.25 -0.39
C ILE A 48 5.69 -0.42 0.40
N ALA A 49 5.36 -1.52 1.06
CA ALA A 49 6.32 -2.40 1.72
C ALA A 49 6.53 -3.66 0.86
N PRO A 50 7.44 -3.63 -0.13
CA PRO A 50 7.55 -4.68 -1.15
C PRO A 50 7.89 -6.04 -0.53
N VAL A 51 7.27 -7.10 -1.05
CA VAL A 51 7.58 -8.49 -0.62
C VAL A 51 8.82 -9.07 -1.32
N VAL A 52 9.17 -8.53 -2.49
CA VAL A 52 10.36 -8.88 -3.26
C VAL A 52 10.97 -7.62 -3.87
N ALA A 53 12.26 -7.68 -4.20
CA ALA A 53 13.05 -6.52 -4.64
C ALA A 53 12.79 -6.08 -6.09
N THR A 54 12.40 -7.00 -6.99
CA THR A 54 12.39 -6.78 -8.46
C THR A 54 10.99 -6.87 -9.06
N GLY A 55 10.80 -6.41 -10.30
CA GLY A 55 9.53 -6.58 -11.04
C GLY A 55 8.50 -5.47 -10.79
N TRP A 56 8.95 -4.30 -10.37
CA TRP A 56 8.10 -3.14 -10.07
C TRP A 56 8.13 -2.08 -11.16
N GLU A 57 9.10 -2.16 -12.07
CA GLU A 57 9.38 -1.16 -13.09
C GLU A 57 8.15 -0.78 -13.93
N PRO A 58 7.31 -1.73 -14.41
CA PRO A 58 6.12 -1.37 -15.18
C PRO A 58 5.14 -0.52 -14.36
N VAL A 59 4.83 -0.92 -13.13
CA VAL A 59 3.83 -0.24 -12.31
C VAL A 59 4.36 1.07 -11.70
N LEU A 60 5.66 1.14 -11.42
CA LEU A 60 6.30 2.40 -10.98
C LEU A 60 6.36 3.41 -12.13
N LYS A 61 6.51 2.95 -13.37
CA LYS A 61 6.39 3.82 -14.55
C LYS A 61 4.98 4.37 -14.70
N GLU A 62 3.95 3.52 -14.55
CA GLU A 62 2.53 3.95 -14.55
C GLU A 62 2.28 5.01 -13.46
N ALA A 63 2.80 4.81 -12.25
CA ALA A 63 2.68 5.79 -11.16
C ALA A 63 3.38 7.12 -11.49
N LYS A 64 4.58 7.06 -12.08
CA LYS A 64 5.35 8.24 -12.50
C LYS A 64 4.63 9.03 -13.60
N GLU A 65 4.03 8.35 -14.57
CA GLU A 65 3.22 8.96 -15.63
C GLU A 65 1.96 9.65 -15.06
N ALA A 66 1.35 9.05 -14.03
CA ALA A 66 0.24 9.65 -13.28
C ALA A 66 0.68 10.76 -12.31
N LYS A 67 1.99 11.07 -12.22
CA LYS A 67 2.58 12.04 -11.28
C LYS A 67 2.32 11.70 -9.80
N ILE A 68 2.19 10.42 -9.47
CA ILE A 68 1.97 9.94 -8.11
C ILE A 68 3.31 9.51 -7.52
N PRO A 69 3.80 10.16 -6.45
CA PRO A 69 5.02 9.73 -5.76
C PRO A 69 4.79 8.38 -5.07
N VAL A 70 5.77 7.48 -5.24
CA VAL A 70 5.79 6.15 -4.59
C VAL A 70 6.93 6.11 -3.59
N PHE A 71 6.62 5.79 -2.34
CA PHE A 71 7.58 5.65 -1.25
C PHE A 71 7.71 4.19 -0.86
N LEU A 72 8.95 3.70 -0.80
CA LEU A 72 9.26 2.39 -0.27
C LEU A 72 9.29 2.47 1.26
N LEU A 73 8.51 1.61 1.90
CA LEU A 73 8.54 1.38 3.33
C LEU A 73 9.38 0.14 3.59
N ASP A 74 10.40 0.29 4.43
CA ASP A 74 11.08 -0.85 5.01
C ASP A 74 10.22 -1.43 6.14
N ARG A 75 10.15 -2.77 6.23
CA ARG A 75 9.47 -3.46 7.35
C ARG A 75 10.49 -3.79 8.43
N SER A 76 11.14 -2.79 9.02
CA SER A 76 11.93 -3.03 10.22
C SER A 76 11.05 -2.91 11.46
N ILE A 77 10.72 -4.04 12.08
CA ILE A 77 10.55 -4.13 13.54
C ILE A 77 11.21 -5.45 13.96
N ASP A 78 12.43 -5.34 14.48
CA ASP A 78 13.02 -6.37 15.31
C ASP A 78 12.70 -6.07 16.78
N CYS A 79 11.99 -6.98 17.42
CA CYS A 79 11.93 -7.06 18.88
C CYS A 79 12.24 -8.51 19.23
N GLN A 80 13.51 -8.88 19.06
CA GLN A 80 14.09 -9.98 19.79
C GLN A 80 13.86 -9.74 21.29
N ARG A 81 13.19 -10.70 21.93
CA ARG A 81 13.16 -10.83 23.38
C ARG A 81 13.92 -12.08 23.77
#